data_AF-A0A817F522-F1
#
_entry.id   AF-A0A817F522-F1
#
_cell.length_a   1.000
_cell.length_b   1.000
_cell.length_c   1.000
_cell.angle_alpha   90.00
_cell.angle_beta   90.00
_cell.angle_gamma   90.00
#
_symmetry.space_group_name_H-M   'P 1'
#
loop_
_entity.id
_entity.type
_entity.pdbx_description
1 polymer ?
#
loop_
_entity_poly.entity_id
_entity_poly.type
_entity_poly.pdbx_seq_one_letter_code
_entity_poly.pdbx_strand_id
1 'polypeptide(L)'
;MPKWQLQILVAISYLIWTISIIIGIIGYLFDWLISNLFDQIVAKNRPKLEWTSDNEDKHYAVIIGADFSGLGMSIKLKQMGMNKFVVLKRHSHVGSTWYANRFPGCQVDIPSNLYSNSFEMNPQWSHHYSRQSELADYLEKCTDKYNIRSHIQFDTTGTRCDWLDDR
;
A
#
# COMPACT_ATOMS: atom_id res chain seq x y z
N MET A 1 13.30 59.26 -13.07
CA MET A 1 11.93 58.70 -13.07
C MET A 1 11.22 59.14 -11.80
N PRO A 2 10.05 59.80 -11.86
CA PRO A 2 9.31 60.24 -10.68
C PRO A 2 8.83 59.07 -9.79
N LYS A 3 8.78 59.27 -8.47
CA LYS A 3 8.50 58.23 -7.46
C LYS A 3 7.20 57.45 -7.71
N TRP A 4 6.16 58.11 -8.24
CA TRP A 4 4.88 57.47 -8.53
C TRP A 4 4.98 56.44 -9.66
N GLN A 5 5.86 56.63 -10.65
CA GLN A 5 6.09 55.65 -11.71
C GLN A 5 6.76 54.38 -11.16
N LEU A 6 7.69 54.54 -10.21
CA LEU A 6 8.36 53.41 -9.56
C LEU A 6 7.35 52.60 -8.71
N GLN A 7 6.45 53.27 -7.99
CA GLN A 7 5.40 52.61 -7.20
C GLN A 7 4.42 51.82 -8.08
N ILE A 8 4.03 52.35 -9.24
CA ILE A 8 3.17 51.65 -10.20
C ILE A 8 3.87 50.39 -10.73
N LEU A 9 5.15 50.49 -11.13
CA LEU A 9 5.90 49.33 -11.65
C LEU A 9 6.05 48.23 -10.59
N VAL A 10 6.30 48.61 -9.34
CA VAL A 10 6.36 47.67 -8.21
C VAL A 10 5.00 47.00 -7.99
N ALA A 11 3.90 47.74 -8.01
CA ALA A 11 2.55 47.19 -7.87
C ALA A 11 2.20 46.21 -9.01
N ILE A 12 2.56 46.54 -10.25
CA ILE A 12 2.38 45.65 -11.42
C ILE A 12 3.21 44.38 -11.27
N SER A 13 4.47 44.48 -10.82
CA SER A 13 5.32 43.31 -10.57
C SER A 13 4.71 42.36 -9.53
N TYR A 14 4.21 42.90 -8.41
CA TYR A 14 3.52 42.09 -7.40
C TYR A 14 2.23 41.46 -7.95
N LEU A 15 1.47 42.17 -8.77
CA LEU A 15 0.25 41.63 -9.41
C LEU A 15 0.57 40.48 -10.37
N ILE A 16 1.62 40.60 -11.17
CA ILE A 16 2.06 39.51 -12.07
C ILE A 16 2.52 38.30 -11.26
N TRP A 17 3.24 38.52 -10.17
CA TRP A 17 3.73 37.46 -9.29
C TRP A 17 2.58 36.73 -8.59
N THR A 18 1.58 37.45 -8.07
CA THR A 18 0.40 36.83 -7.42
C THR A 18 -0.45 36.05 -8.42
N ILE A 19 -0.67 36.58 -9.62
CA ILE A 19 -1.37 35.85 -10.69
C ILE A 19 -0.63 34.56 -11.06
N SER A 20 0.70 34.60 -11.17
CA SER A 20 1.51 33.41 -11.48
C SER A 20 1.39 32.32 -10.41
N ILE A 21 1.37 32.69 -9.13
CA ILE A 21 1.17 31.75 -8.02
C ILE A 21 -0.22 31.12 -8.09
N ILE A 22 -1.25 31.94 -8.31
CA ILE A 22 -2.64 31.46 -8.38
C ILE A 22 -2.79 30.47 -9.53
N ILE A 23 -2.24 30.78 -10.72
CA ILE A 23 -2.25 29.86 -11.87
C ILE A 23 -1.55 28.55 -11.52
N GLY A 24 -0.40 28.60 -10.84
CA GLY A 24 0.32 27.42 -10.38
C GLY A 24 -0.54 26.55 -9.45
N ILE A 25 -1.15 27.15 -8.42
CA ILE A 25 -2.00 26.43 -7.46
C ILE A 25 -3.22 25.82 -8.16
N ILE A 26 -3.87 26.56 -9.06
CA ILE A 26 -5.01 26.06 -9.84
C ILE A 26 -4.58 24.89 -10.72
N GLY A 27 -3.42 24.99 -11.38
CA GLY A 27 -2.86 23.91 -12.19
C GLY A 27 -2.62 22.64 -11.38
N TYR A 28 -1.99 22.76 -10.20
CA TYR A 28 -1.78 21.63 -9.29
C TYR A 28 -3.11 21.04 -8.80
N LEU A 29 -4.08 21.87 -8.44
CA LEU A 29 -5.39 21.41 -8.00
C LEU A 29 -6.13 20.69 -9.13
N PHE A 30 -6.03 21.20 -10.36
CA PHE A 30 -6.65 20.61 -11.53
C PHE A 30 -6.01 19.26 -11.89
N ASP A 31 -4.69 19.18 -11.89
CA ASP A 31 -3.96 17.92 -12.11
C ASP A 31 -4.30 16.86 -11.06
N TRP A 32 -4.35 17.27 -9.79
CA TRP A 32 -4.80 16.42 -8.68
C TRP A 32 -6.25 15.95 -8.88
N LEU A 33 -7.16 16.86 -9.26
CA LEU A 33 -8.57 16.55 -9.48
C LEU A 33 -8.75 15.57 -10.63
N ILE A 34 -8.09 15.81 -11.77
CA ILE A 34 -8.15 14.95 -12.95
C ILE A 34 -7.57 13.58 -12.64
N SER A 35 -6.42 13.50 -11.96
CA SER A 35 -5.80 12.24 -11.56
C SER A 35 -6.72 11.43 -10.65
N ASN A 36 -7.31 12.06 -9.63
CA ASN A 36 -8.23 11.39 -8.71
C ASN A 36 -9.53 10.93 -9.40
N LEU A 37 -10.07 11.76 -10.31
CA LEU A 37 -11.25 11.39 -11.10
C LEU A 37 -10.93 10.22 -12.03
N PHE A 38 -9.77 10.25 -12.69
CA PHE A 38 -9.32 9.19 -13.58
C PHE A 38 -9.11 7.89 -12.80
N ASP A 39 -8.47 7.93 -11.64
CA ASP A 39 -8.31 6.77 -10.77
C ASP A 39 -9.65 6.17 -10.34
N GLN A 40 -10.65 6.99 -10.02
CA GLN A 40 -12.00 6.51 -9.69
C GLN A 40 -12.70 5.88 -10.88
N ILE A 41 -12.61 6.49 -12.08
CA ILE A 41 -13.20 5.95 -13.30
C ILE A 41 -12.53 4.63 -13.68
N VAL A 42 -11.19 4.58 -13.66
CA VAL A 42 -10.42 3.37 -13.92
C VAL A 42 -10.71 2.31 -12.87
N ALA A 43 -10.79 2.63 -11.58
CA ALA A 43 -11.13 1.67 -10.55
C ALA A 43 -12.55 1.10 -10.72
N LYS A 44 -13.52 1.95 -11.09
CA LYS A 44 -14.91 1.55 -11.33
C LYS A 44 -15.08 0.69 -12.58
N ASN A 45 -14.32 1.01 -13.64
CA ASN A 45 -14.39 0.32 -14.93
C ASN A 45 -13.29 -0.71 -15.13
N ARG A 46 -12.46 -0.99 -14.11
CA ARG A 46 -11.51 -2.10 -14.15
C ARG A 46 -12.34 -3.35 -14.39
N PRO A 47 -12.09 -4.10 -15.48
CA PRO A 47 -12.77 -5.36 -15.67
C PRO A 47 -12.51 -6.18 -14.42
N LYS A 48 -13.58 -6.59 -13.73
CA LYS A 48 -13.44 -7.66 -12.75
C LYS A 48 -12.90 -8.82 -13.56
N LEU A 49 -11.68 -9.23 -13.25
CA LEU A 49 -11.10 -10.40 -13.88
C LEU A 49 -12.02 -11.58 -13.51
N GLU A 50 -12.89 -11.97 -14.44
CA GLU A 50 -13.69 -13.18 -14.34
C GLU A 50 -12.76 -14.34 -14.62
N TRP A 51 -12.14 -14.83 -13.56
CA TRP A 51 -11.37 -16.06 -13.61
C TRP A 51 -12.34 -17.24 -13.54
N THR A 52 -12.67 -17.82 -14.70
CA THR A 52 -13.35 -19.10 -14.77
C THR A 52 -12.33 -20.20 -14.47
N SER A 53 -12.16 -20.56 -13.19
CA SER A 53 -11.65 -21.89 -12.90
C SER A 53 -12.86 -22.83 -12.94
N ASP A 54 -13.01 -23.58 -14.04
CA ASP A 54 -14.06 -24.61 -14.20
C ASP A 54 -13.97 -25.74 -13.16
N ASN A 55 -12.95 -25.67 -12.29
CA ASN A 55 -12.65 -26.63 -11.26
C ASN A 55 -12.72 -25.90 -9.91
N GLU A 56 -13.67 -26.29 -9.06
CA GLU A 56 -13.96 -25.63 -7.77
C GLU A 56 -12.75 -25.67 -6.82
N ASP A 57 -11.87 -26.65 -6.98
CA ASP A 57 -10.72 -26.91 -6.10
C ASP A 57 -9.46 -26.08 -6.42
N LYS A 58 -9.49 -25.22 -7.46
CA LYS A 58 -8.31 -24.45 -7.87
C LYS A 58 -8.27 -23.06 -7.27
N HIS A 59 -7.12 -22.70 -6.73
CA HIS A 59 -6.78 -21.32 -6.36
C HIS A 59 -6.27 -20.54 -7.59
N TYR A 60 -6.66 -19.27 -7.70
CA TYR A 60 -6.11 -18.35 -8.70
C TYR A 60 -4.66 -17.97 -8.40
N ALA A 61 -4.29 -17.99 -7.13
CA ALA A 61 -2.96 -17.64 -6.66
C ALA A 61 -2.60 -18.42 -5.40
N VAL A 62 -1.32 -18.77 -5.30
CA VAL A 62 -0.67 -19.26 -4.09
C VAL A 62 0.37 -18.23 -3.70
N ILE A 63 0.23 -17.65 -2.51
CA ILE A 63 1.15 -16.65 -1.97
C ILE A 63 2.03 -17.35 -0.94
N ILE A 64 3.35 -17.24 -1.07
CA ILE A 64 4.29 -17.85 -0.12
C ILE A 64 4.78 -16.76 0.83
N GLY A 65 4.38 -16.86 2.10
CA GLY A 65 4.72 -15.88 3.13
C GLY A 65 3.58 -14.91 3.46
N ALA A 66 3.52 -14.51 4.72
CA ALA A 66 2.52 -13.60 5.28
C ALA A 66 3.24 -12.47 6.04
N ASP A 67 3.99 -11.66 5.28
CA ASP A 67 4.64 -10.43 5.73
C ASP A 67 4.01 -9.22 5.04
N PHE A 68 4.70 -8.07 5.00
CA PHE A 68 4.23 -6.89 4.28
C PHE A 68 3.84 -7.20 2.82
N SER A 69 4.66 -7.96 2.09
CA SER A 69 4.43 -8.25 0.69
C SER A 69 3.28 -9.25 0.49
N GLY A 70 3.28 -10.35 1.25
CA GLY A 70 2.25 -11.38 1.16
C GLY A 70 0.87 -10.88 1.61
N LEU A 71 0.82 -10.11 2.70
CA LEU A 71 -0.40 -9.44 3.14
C LEU A 71 -0.84 -8.36 2.15
N GLY A 72 0.09 -7.56 1.63
CA GLY A 72 -0.20 -6.54 0.62
C GLY A 72 -0.86 -7.14 -0.63
N MET A 73 -0.30 -8.25 -1.15
CA MET A 73 -0.88 -8.99 -2.26
C MET A 73 -2.27 -9.54 -1.92
N SER A 74 -2.40 -10.22 -0.77
CA SER A 74 -3.66 -10.81 -0.32
C SER A 74 -4.79 -9.77 -0.19
N ILE A 75 -4.48 -8.61 0.40
CA ILE A 75 -5.42 -7.50 0.56
C ILE A 75 -5.84 -6.96 -0.80
N LYS A 76 -4.90 -6.79 -1.74
CA LYS A 76 -5.21 -6.30 -3.08
C LYS A 76 -6.06 -7.30 -3.88
N LEU A 77 -5.78 -8.61 -3.78
CA LEU A 77 -6.63 -9.63 -4.40
C LEU A 77 -8.06 -9.59 -3.85
N LYS A 78 -8.24 -9.48 -2.53
CA LYS A 78 -9.59 -9.31 -1.94
C LYS A 78 -10.27 -8.02 -2.40
N GLN A 79 -9.55 -6.91 -2.48
CA GLN A 79 -10.09 -5.64 -2.98
C GLN A 79 -10.55 -5.75 -4.44
N MET A 80 -9.91 -6.60 -5.24
CA MET A 80 -10.32 -6.90 -6.62
C MET A 80 -11.46 -7.93 -6.71
N GLY A 81 -11.96 -8.45 -5.59
CA GLY A 81 -12.98 -9.50 -5.55
C GLY A 81 -12.43 -10.91 -5.81
N MET A 82 -11.11 -11.08 -5.91
CA MET A 82 -10.46 -12.37 -6.11
C MET A 82 -10.25 -13.04 -4.75
N ASN A 83 -11.21 -13.87 -4.33
CA ASN A 83 -11.19 -14.51 -3.01
C ASN A 83 -10.65 -15.95 -3.03
N LYS A 84 -10.51 -16.60 -4.20
CA LYS A 84 -9.95 -17.96 -4.29
C LYS A 84 -8.42 -17.93 -4.36
N PHE A 85 -7.77 -17.57 -3.26
CA PHE A 85 -6.32 -17.69 -3.11
C PHE A 85 -5.98 -18.27 -1.75
N VAL A 86 -4.76 -18.81 -1.63
CA VAL A 86 -4.21 -19.33 -0.38
C VAL A 86 -2.86 -18.70 -0.10
N VAL A 87 -2.59 -18.44 1.18
CA VAL A 87 -1.29 -17.97 1.66
C VAL A 87 -0.65 -19.10 2.46
N LEU A 88 0.52 -19.57 2.05
CA LEU A 88 1.28 -20.57 2.78
C LEU A 88 2.26 -19.88 3.73
N LYS A 89 2.17 -20.18 5.02
CA LYS A 89 3.04 -19.61 6.05
C LYS A 89 3.68 -20.70 6.88
N ARG A 90 5.02 -20.73 6.87
CA ARG A 90 5.83 -21.71 7.62
C ARG A 90 5.63 -21.69 9.15
N HIS A 91 5.33 -20.53 9.72
CA HIS A 91 5.20 -20.38 11.18
C HIS A 91 3.73 -20.19 11.54
N SER A 92 3.38 -20.37 12.80
CA SER A 92 2.02 -20.23 13.33
C SER A 92 1.49 -18.79 13.37
N HIS A 93 2.31 -17.80 13.00
CA HIS A 93 1.96 -16.37 13.06
C HIS A 93 2.48 -15.61 11.82
N VAL A 94 1.88 -14.45 11.57
CA VAL A 94 2.29 -13.52 10.50
C VAL A 94 3.52 -12.71 10.92
N GLY A 95 4.12 -12.00 9.97
CA GLY A 95 5.17 -11.02 10.26
C GLY A 95 6.59 -11.42 9.86
N SER A 96 6.82 -12.67 9.43
CA SER A 96 8.09 -13.18 8.91
C SER A 96 9.31 -12.70 9.70
N THR A 97 10.12 -11.78 9.17
CA THR A 97 11.25 -11.12 9.84
C THR A 97 10.89 -10.64 11.24
N TRP A 98 9.76 -9.96 11.39
CA TRP A 98 9.31 -9.43 12.67
C TRP A 98 8.78 -10.53 13.57
N TYR A 99 8.32 -11.66 13.06
CA TYR A 99 8.00 -12.79 13.95
C TYR A 99 9.26 -13.52 14.45
N ALA A 100 10.18 -13.82 13.53
CA ALA A 100 11.33 -14.69 13.77
C ALA A 100 12.45 -14.03 14.59
N ASN A 101 12.66 -12.72 14.42
CA ASN A 101 13.68 -11.99 15.16
C ASN A 101 13.09 -11.50 16.48
N ARG A 102 13.65 -11.92 17.62
CA ARG A 102 13.23 -11.48 18.97
C ARG A 102 14.40 -11.05 19.84
N PHE A 103 15.55 -10.77 19.23
CA PHE A 103 16.73 -10.34 19.98
C PHE A 103 16.55 -8.91 20.54
N PRO A 104 17.17 -8.60 21.70
CA PRO A 104 17.09 -7.27 22.29
C PRO A 104 17.56 -6.18 21.33
N GLY A 105 16.78 -5.12 21.18
CA GLY A 105 17.10 -3.99 20.30
C GLY A 105 16.69 -4.17 18.83
N CYS A 106 15.99 -5.24 18.47
CA CYS A 106 15.47 -5.42 17.11
C CYS A 106 14.46 -4.31 16.75
N GLN A 107 14.77 -3.55 15.71
CA GLN A 107 13.99 -2.39 15.23
C GLN A 107 14.24 -2.13 13.74
N VAL A 108 13.48 -1.22 13.13
CA VAL A 108 13.73 -0.73 11.76
C VAL A 108 14.92 0.23 11.68
N ASP A 109 15.44 0.37 10.47
CA ASP A 109 16.52 1.31 10.10
C ASP A 109 16.02 2.57 9.36
N ILE A 110 14.75 2.59 8.94
CA ILE A 110 14.09 3.76 8.36
C ILE A 110 13.01 4.32 9.29
N PRO A 111 12.63 5.60 9.17
CA PRO A 111 11.56 6.19 9.95
C PRO A 111 10.27 5.36 9.87
N SER A 112 9.64 5.06 11.02
CA SER A 112 8.48 4.15 11.10
C SER A 112 7.30 4.59 10.25
N ASN A 113 7.11 5.90 10.11
CA ASN A 113 6.06 6.47 9.25
C ASN A 113 6.24 6.11 7.77
N LEU A 114 7.42 5.71 7.33
CA LEU A 114 7.70 5.22 5.98
C LEU A 114 7.66 3.69 5.88
N TYR A 115 7.64 2.98 7.00
CA TYR A 115 7.66 1.52 7.08
C TYR A 115 6.26 0.96 7.38
N SER A 116 5.31 1.28 6.49
CA SER A 116 3.91 0.81 6.52
C SER A 116 3.46 0.49 5.10
N ASN A 117 2.44 -0.35 4.94
CA ASN A 117 1.77 -0.44 3.65
C ASN A 117 1.13 0.91 3.33
N SER A 118 1.35 1.42 2.12
CA SER A 118 0.90 2.78 1.72
C SER A 118 -0.62 2.99 1.84
N PHE A 119 -1.40 1.92 1.75
CA PHE A 119 -2.86 1.93 1.90
C PHE A 119 -3.33 1.72 3.35
N GLU A 120 -2.43 1.43 4.28
CA GLU A 120 -2.71 1.21 5.71
C GLU A 120 -1.58 1.82 6.54
N MET A 121 -1.48 3.15 6.51
CA MET A 121 -0.51 3.90 7.30
C MET A 121 -0.87 3.83 8.78
N ASN A 122 0.13 3.68 9.65
CA ASN A 122 -0.08 3.68 11.09
C ASN A 122 0.39 5.01 11.72
N PRO A 123 -0.52 5.90 12.16
CA PRO A 123 -0.14 7.14 12.82
C PRO A 123 0.25 6.95 14.30
N GLN A 124 0.05 5.75 14.85
CA GLN A 124 0.23 5.45 16.27
C GLN A 124 1.60 4.83 16.60
N TRP A 125 2.58 4.94 15.70
CA TRP A 125 3.95 4.52 16.00
C TRP A 125 4.46 5.26 17.23
N SER A 126 4.85 4.51 18.25
CA SER A 126 5.36 5.01 19.54
C SER A 126 6.82 5.48 19.48
N HIS A 127 7.56 5.06 18.45
CA HIS A 127 8.97 5.39 18.26
C HIS A 127 9.21 5.90 16.83
N HIS A 128 10.23 6.76 16.67
CA HIS A 128 10.68 7.20 15.34
C HIS A 128 11.24 6.03 14.52
N TYR A 129 11.88 5.07 15.20
CA TYR A 129 12.29 3.77 14.66
C TYR A 129 11.62 2.67 15.49
N SER A 130 10.57 2.08 14.94
CA SER A 130 9.69 1.15 15.66
C SER A 130 10.39 -0.16 15.95
N ARG A 131 10.13 -0.66 17.16
CA ARG A 131 10.65 -1.94 17.59
C ARG A 131 9.89 -3.07 16.92
N GLN A 132 10.56 -4.22 16.85
CA GLN A 132 10.02 -5.45 16.30
C GLN A 132 8.60 -5.77 16.76
N SER A 133 8.31 -5.68 18.06
CA SER A 133 7.00 -6.04 18.62
C SER A 133 5.87 -5.19 18.03
N GLU A 134 6.13 -3.90 17.85
CA GLU A 134 5.16 -2.96 17.30
C GLU A 134 4.84 -3.26 15.83
N LEU A 135 5.84 -3.72 15.08
CA LEU A 135 5.69 -4.13 13.69
C LEU A 135 4.97 -5.47 13.56
N ALA A 136 5.23 -6.41 14.46
CA ALA A 136 4.45 -7.64 14.54
C ALA A 136 2.98 -7.34 14.83
N ASP A 137 2.68 -6.47 15.79
CA ASP A 137 1.32 -6.05 16.12
C ASP A 137 0.63 -5.33 14.96
N TYR A 138 1.36 -4.49 14.21
CA TYR A 138 0.84 -3.84 13.01
C TYR A 138 0.43 -4.87 11.94
N LEU A 139 1.25 -5.90 11.69
CA LEU A 139 0.94 -6.93 10.70
C LEU A 139 -0.21 -7.85 11.13
N GLU A 140 -0.30 -8.16 12.43
CA GLU A 140 -1.45 -8.88 12.99
C GLU A 140 -2.75 -8.06 12.81
N LYS A 141 -2.73 -6.77 13.15
CA LYS A 141 -3.87 -5.86 12.93
C LYS A 141 -4.28 -5.79 11.47
N CYS A 142 -3.34 -5.69 10.54
CA CYS A 142 -3.64 -5.71 9.11
C CYS A 142 -4.29 -7.04 8.70
N THR A 143 -3.77 -8.16 9.19
CA THR A 143 -4.27 -9.49 8.87
C THR A 143 -5.74 -9.64 9.29
N ASP A 144 -6.08 -9.17 10.49
CA ASP A 144 -7.44 -9.25 11.01
C ASP A 144 -8.39 -8.22 10.37
N LYS A 145 -7.94 -6.95 10.22
CA LYS A 145 -8.73 -5.86 9.63
C LYS A 145 -9.26 -6.20 8.24
N TYR A 146 -8.43 -6.82 7.42
CA TYR A 146 -8.79 -7.18 6.05
C TYR A 146 -9.32 -8.62 5.93
N ASN A 147 -9.49 -9.32 7.06
CA ASN A 147 -9.93 -10.72 7.13
C ASN A 147 -9.10 -11.61 6.20
N ILE A 148 -7.77 -11.52 6.31
CA ILE A 148 -6.81 -12.33 5.54
C ILE A 148 -6.52 -13.65 6.25
N ARG A 149 -6.66 -13.70 7.58
CA ARG A 149 -6.33 -14.88 8.40
C ARG A 149 -6.95 -16.17 7.88
N SER A 150 -8.20 -16.12 7.43
CA SER A 150 -8.95 -17.25 6.86
C SER A 150 -8.36 -17.80 5.55
N HIS A 151 -7.53 -17.03 4.85
CA HIS A 151 -6.81 -17.45 3.65
C HIS A 151 -5.41 -17.98 3.95
N ILE A 152 -4.94 -17.90 5.20
CA ILE A 152 -3.60 -18.32 5.59
C ILE A 152 -3.62 -19.75 6.11
N GLN A 153 -2.85 -20.62 5.47
CA GLN A 153 -2.45 -21.91 6.01
C GLN A 153 -1.14 -21.74 6.76
N PHE A 154 -1.26 -21.68 8.08
CA PHE A 154 -0.13 -21.63 9.00
C PHE A 154 0.57 -22.99 9.11
N ASP A 155 1.77 -22.99 9.69
CA ASP A 155 2.61 -24.18 9.88
C ASP A 155 2.81 -25.01 8.59
N THR A 156 2.76 -24.34 7.44
CA THR A 156 2.79 -24.96 6.12
C THR A 156 3.95 -24.39 5.31
N THR A 157 4.87 -25.27 4.88
CA THR A 157 6.02 -24.89 4.05
C THR A 157 5.84 -25.45 2.65
N GLY A 158 5.80 -24.57 1.65
CA GLY A 158 5.92 -24.98 0.25
C GLY A 158 7.32 -25.55 0.00
N THR A 159 7.41 -26.79 -0.46
CA THR A 159 8.67 -27.50 -0.70
C THR A 159 9.06 -27.52 -2.18
N ARG A 160 8.06 -27.45 -3.07
CA ARG A 160 8.23 -27.55 -4.52
C ARG A 160 7.11 -26.82 -5.23
N CYS A 161 7.43 -26.27 -6.40
CA CYS A 161 6.47 -25.75 -7.36
C CYS A 161 6.90 -26.25 -8.73
N ASP A 162 6.04 -27.00 -9.39
CA ASP A 162 6.27 -27.49 -10.74
C ASP A 162 5.34 -26.75 -11.69
N TRP A 163 5.93 -26.23 -12.77
CA TRP A 163 5.16 -25.72 -13.87
C TRP A 163 4.68 -26.90 -14.73
N LEU A 164 3.38 -26.95 -15.01
CA LEU A 164 2.76 -27.96 -15.86
C LEU A 164 2.39 -27.29 -17.19
N ASP A 165 3.13 -27.60 -18.25
CA ASP A 165 2.89 -27.09 -19.61
C ASP A 165 1.62 -27.66 -20.25
N ASP A 166 1.10 -28.76 -19.70
CA ASP A 166 0.04 -29.58 -20.28
C ASP A 166 -1.36 -29.02 -19.95
N ARG A 167 -1.66 -27.80 -20.41
CA ARG A 167 -3.03 -27.25 -20.53
C ARG A 167 -3.18 -26.31 -21.71
#